data_AF-A0ABD0Y3T2-F1
#
_entry.id   AF-A0ABD0Y3T2-F1
#
_cell.length_a   1.000
_cell.length_b   1.000
_cell.length_c   1.000
_cell.angle_alpha   90.00
_cell.angle_beta   90.00
_cell.angle_gamma   90.00
#
_symmetry.space_group_name_H-M   'P 1'
#
loop_
_entity.id
_entity.type
_entity.pdbx_description
1 polymer ?
#
loop_
_entity_poly.entity_id
_entity_poly.type
_entity_poly.pdbx_seq_one_letter_code
_entity_poly.pdbx_strand_id
1 'polypeptide(L)'
;MVPTCDYYPDRAFLFAFLLTSRLFIKPHELLGQILAHCEAQQKAKQERTQLISGLVQLLGEWSETFPYDFRDERVMSHVREVAHRCVQVEGPVRQEVSLLLHNLLHRLTKLEQYEAFLHSIHTEATTGSIEALSQVCHAKNIFI
;
A
#
# COMPACT_ATOMS: atom_id res chain seq x y z
N MET A 1 -19.48 -11.82 1.88
CA MET A 1 -20.46 -11.30 0.91
C MET A 1 -19.68 -10.49 -0.11
N VAL A 2 -19.98 -10.63 -1.40
CA VAL A 2 -19.22 -9.99 -2.51
C VAL A 2 -19.88 -8.64 -2.84
N PRO A 3 -19.11 -7.58 -3.17
CA PRO A 3 -19.67 -6.31 -3.66
C PRO A 3 -20.47 -6.52 -4.96
N THR A 4 -21.73 -6.11 -4.97
CA THR A 4 -22.58 -5.95 -6.17
C THR A 4 -22.68 -4.46 -6.53
N CYS A 5 -23.25 -4.12 -7.70
CA CYS A 5 -23.35 -2.74 -8.20
C CYS A 5 -23.99 -1.72 -7.23
N ASP A 6 -24.71 -2.17 -6.20
CA ASP A 6 -25.42 -1.32 -5.24
C ASP A 6 -24.80 -1.32 -3.82
N TYR A 7 -23.65 -2.00 -3.62
CA TYR A 7 -23.07 -2.17 -2.28
C TYR A 7 -21.54 -2.05 -2.28
N TYR A 8 -21.03 -0.99 -1.64
CA TYR A 8 -19.64 -0.89 -1.23
C TYR A 8 -19.51 -1.41 0.21
N PRO A 9 -18.59 -2.35 0.50
CA PRO A 9 -18.44 -2.91 1.84
C PRO A 9 -17.99 -1.86 2.84
N ASP A 10 -18.37 -2.02 4.10
CA ASP A 10 -17.86 -1.13 5.15
C ASP A 10 -16.33 -1.31 5.38
N ARG A 11 -15.72 -0.31 6.03
CA ARG A 11 -14.28 -0.30 6.29
C ARG A 11 -13.80 -1.48 7.14
N ALA A 12 -14.63 -1.99 8.05
CA ALA A 12 -14.25 -3.09 8.94
C ALA A 12 -14.16 -4.40 8.16
N PHE A 13 -15.14 -4.66 7.29
CA PHE A 13 -15.10 -5.77 6.35
C PHE A 13 -13.89 -5.66 5.42
N LEU A 14 -13.66 -4.48 4.83
CA LEU A 14 -12.55 -4.29 3.90
C LEU A 14 -11.20 -4.52 4.58
N PHE A 15 -11.01 -3.99 5.79
CA PHE A 15 -9.84 -4.25 6.62
C PHE A 15 -9.62 -5.76 6.81
N ALA A 16 -10.65 -6.47 7.28
CA ALA A 16 -10.55 -7.90 7.59
C ALA A 16 -10.31 -8.72 6.32
N PHE A 17 -10.98 -8.40 5.21
CA PHE A 17 -10.80 -9.07 3.93
C PHE A 17 -9.38 -8.88 3.40
N LEU A 18 -8.88 -7.64 3.33
CA LEU A 18 -7.53 -7.37 2.87
C LEU A 18 -6.50 -8.05 3.78
N LEU A 19 -6.67 -7.96 5.10
CA LEU A 19 -5.78 -8.61 6.07
C LEU A 19 -5.69 -10.13 5.83
N THR A 20 -6.85 -10.80 5.74
CA THR A 20 -6.92 -12.26 5.64
C THR A 20 -6.58 -12.79 4.26
N SER A 21 -6.92 -12.06 3.19
CA SER A 21 -6.62 -12.47 1.80
C SER A 21 -5.12 -12.65 1.55
N ARG A 22 -4.26 -11.87 2.23
CA ARG A 22 -2.78 -11.99 2.12
C ARG A 22 -2.24 -13.37 2.51
N LEU A 23 -3.01 -14.16 3.24
CA LEU A 23 -2.66 -15.53 3.59
C LEU A 23 -2.78 -16.49 2.40
N PHE A 24 -3.54 -16.12 1.36
CA PHE A 24 -3.90 -16.99 0.25
C PHE A 24 -3.51 -16.43 -1.13
N ILE A 25 -3.42 -15.11 -1.27
CA ILE A 25 -3.14 -14.43 -2.54
C ILE A 25 -2.28 -13.20 -2.32
N LYS A 26 -1.33 -12.94 -3.23
CA LYS A 26 -0.49 -11.74 -3.14
C LYS A 26 -1.30 -10.48 -3.49
N PRO A 27 -1.01 -9.32 -2.87
CA PRO A 27 -1.70 -8.06 -3.14
C PRO A 27 -1.87 -7.69 -4.62
N HIS A 28 -0.81 -7.83 -5.43
CA HIS A 28 -0.88 -7.52 -6.86
C HIS A 28 -1.77 -8.50 -7.63
N GLU A 29 -1.77 -9.79 -7.28
CA GLU A 29 -2.62 -10.79 -7.91
C GLU A 29 -4.09 -10.55 -7.56
N LEU A 30 -4.38 -10.22 -6.29
CA LEU A 30 -5.73 -9.87 -5.84
C LEU A 30 -6.23 -8.63 -6.58
N LEU A 31 -5.42 -7.57 -6.65
CA LEU A 31 -5.80 -6.34 -7.35
C LEU A 31 -6.02 -6.59 -8.84
N GLY A 32 -5.15 -7.37 -9.49
CA GLY A 32 -5.33 -7.79 -10.88
C GLY A 32 -6.64 -8.54 -11.11
N GLN A 33 -7.01 -9.47 -10.21
CA GLN A 33 -8.30 -10.16 -10.29
C GLN A 33 -9.48 -9.20 -10.13
N ILE A 34 -9.43 -8.26 -9.18
CA ILE A 34 -10.48 -7.25 -9.00
C ILE A 34 -10.66 -6.41 -10.27
N LEU A 35 -9.56 -5.94 -10.86
CA LEU A 35 -9.60 -5.15 -12.09
C LEU A 35 -10.22 -5.92 -13.27
N ALA A 36 -9.81 -7.17 -13.47
CA ALA A 36 -10.37 -8.03 -14.52
C ALA A 36 -11.89 -8.28 -14.33
N HIS A 37 -12.34 -8.47 -13.09
CA HIS A 37 -13.78 -8.58 -12.79
C HIS A 37 -14.53 -7.28 -13.10
N CYS A 38 -13.95 -6.12 -12.78
CA CYS A 38 -14.55 -4.82 -13.13
C CYS A 38 -14.61 -4.58 -14.64
N GLU A 39 -13.66 -5.10 -15.43
CA GLU A 39 -13.70 -5.03 -16.89
C GLU A 39 -14.84 -5.88 -17.47
N ALA A 40 -15.01 -7.10 -16.98
CA ALA A 40 -16.08 -8.00 -17.40
C ALA A 40 -17.49 -7.44 -17.11
N GLN A 41 -17.63 -6.55 -16.12
CA GLN A 41 -18.90 -5.94 -15.73
C GLN A 41 -19.23 -4.62 -16.45
N GLN A 42 -18.33 -4.07 -17.28
CA GLN A 42 -18.60 -2.82 -17.99
C GLN A 42 -19.61 -3.00 -19.13
N LYS A 43 -20.89 -2.72 -18.86
CA LYS A 43 -21.97 -2.77 -19.87
C LYS A 43 -22.43 -1.37 -20.31
N ALA A 44 -22.44 -0.38 -19.41
CA ALA A 44 -22.84 1.01 -19.71
C ALA A 44 -21.86 2.10 -19.23
N LYS A 45 -21.93 3.31 -19.82
CA LYS A 45 -21.08 4.47 -19.47
C LYS A 45 -21.27 4.94 -18.02
N GLN A 46 -22.51 4.96 -17.53
CA GLN A 46 -22.85 5.35 -16.15
C GLN A 46 -22.22 4.38 -15.12
N GLU A 47 -22.35 3.08 -15.38
CA GLU A 47 -21.77 2.01 -14.55
C GLU A 47 -20.25 2.07 -14.55
N ARG A 48 -19.63 2.40 -15.69
CA ARG A 48 -18.17 2.57 -15.79
C ARG A 48 -17.65 3.64 -14.81
N THR A 49 -18.30 4.79 -14.71
CA THR A 49 -17.89 5.86 -13.79
C THR A 49 -17.99 5.40 -12.33
N GLN A 50 -19.08 4.72 -11.97
CA GLN A 50 -19.29 4.20 -10.61
C GLN A 50 -18.25 3.12 -10.25
N LEU A 51 -17.96 2.20 -11.17
CA LEU A 51 -16.93 1.17 -10.97
C LEU A 51 -15.55 1.79 -10.77
N ILE A 52 -15.17 2.79 -11.57
CA ILE A 52 -13.86 3.46 -11.43
C ILE A 52 -13.79 4.25 -10.12
N SER A 53 -14.85 4.96 -9.73
CA SER A 53 -14.89 5.65 -8.43
C SER A 53 -14.75 4.66 -7.27
N GLY A 54 -15.43 3.51 -7.32
CA GLY A 54 -15.28 2.44 -6.33
C GLY A 54 -13.85 1.86 -6.28
N LEU A 55 -13.17 1.72 -7.42
CA LEU A 55 -11.77 1.31 -7.47
C LEU A 55 -10.84 2.36 -6.84
N VAL A 56 -11.05 3.65 -7.11
CA VAL A 56 -10.28 4.73 -6.50
C VAL A 56 -10.49 4.74 -4.98
N GLN A 57 -11.74 4.57 -4.53
CA GLN A 57 -12.05 4.47 -3.11
C GLN A 57 -11.36 3.26 -2.45
N LEU A 58 -11.44 2.08 -3.06
CA LEU A 58 -10.77 0.86 -2.61
C LEU A 58 -9.26 1.07 -2.45
N LEU A 59 -8.60 1.65 -3.46
CA LEU A 59 -7.17 1.93 -3.42
C LEU A 59 -6.82 2.93 -2.30
N GLY A 60 -7.69 3.90 -2.03
CA GLY A 60 -7.51 4.87 -0.95
C GLY A 60 -7.55 4.20 0.42
N GLU A 61 -8.56 3.38 0.66
CA GLU A 61 -8.72 2.66 1.92
C GLU A 61 -7.64 1.59 2.11
N TRP A 62 -7.25 0.89 1.04
CA TRP A 62 -6.16 -0.09 1.06
C TRP A 62 -4.82 0.59 1.38
N SER A 63 -4.45 1.66 0.67
CA SER A 63 -3.18 2.37 0.90
C SER A 63 -3.12 3.06 2.25
N GLU A 64 -4.25 3.48 2.81
CA GLU A 64 -4.34 4.00 4.17
C GLU A 64 -4.06 2.90 5.21
N THR A 65 -4.57 1.69 4.98
CA THR A 65 -4.53 0.60 5.95
C THR A 65 -3.22 -0.21 5.85
N PHE A 66 -2.74 -0.46 4.64
CA PHE A 66 -1.61 -1.35 4.36
C PHE A 66 -0.67 -0.73 3.31
N PRO A 67 0.01 0.38 3.64
CA PRO A 67 0.84 1.13 2.70
C PRO A 67 2.01 0.30 2.12
N TYR A 68 2.49 -0.71 2.85
CA TYR A 68 3.59 -1.58 2.41
C TYR A 68 3.28 -2.36 1.14
N ASP A 69 2.02 -2.72 0.88
CA ASP A 69 1.66 -3.46 -0.34
C ASP A 69 1.96 -2.66 -1.61
N PHE A 70 1.91 -1.33 -1.52
CA PHE A 70 2.14 -0.41 -2.63
C PHE A 70 3.62 -0.16 -2.92
N ARG A 71 4.54 -0.76 -2.15
CA ARG A 71 5.96 -0.83 -2.54
C ARG A 71 6.23 -1.84 -3.65
N ASP A 72 5.33 -2.78 -3.86
CA ASP A 72 5.45 -3.73 -4.97
C ASP A 72 5.11 -2.99 -6.28
N GLU A 73 6.08 -2.95 -7.21
CA GLU A 73 5.90 -2.30 -8.51
C GLU A 73 4.75 -2.86 -9.33
N ARG A 74 4.36 -4.12 -9.11
CA ARG A 74 3.19 -4.72 -9.77
C ARG A 74 1.89 -4.12 -9.25
N VAL A 75 1.79 -3.84 -7.96
CA VAL A 75 0.66 -3.09 -7.38
C VAL A 75 0.64 -1.68 -7.96
N MET A 76 1.79 -0.99 -7.99
CA MET A 76 1.87 0.35 -8.57
C MET A 76 1.53 0.38 -10.06
N SER A 77 1.84 -0.68 -10.81
CA SER A 77 1.41 -0.82 -12.21
C SER A 77 -0.12 -0.79 -12.34
N HIS A 78 -0.83 -1.51 -11.49
CA HIS A 78 -2.29 -1.49 -11.45
C HIS A 78 -2.84 -0.13 -10.99
N VAL A 79 -2.19 0.55 -10.04
CA VAL A 79 -2.57 1.91 -9.63
C VAL A 79 -2.46 2.89 -10.81
N ARG A 80 -1.37 2.81 -11.59
CA ARG A 80 -1.18 3.61 -12.81
C ARG A 80 -2.25 3.32 -13.86
N GLU A 81 -2.62 2.06 -14.03
CA GLU A 81 -3.70 1.64 -14.92
C GLU A 81 -5.05 2.25 -14.53
N VAL A 82 -5.41 2.19 -13.24
CA VAL A 82 -6.63 2.82 -12.72
C VAL A 82 -6.58 4.34 -12.90
N ALA A 83 -5.45 4.98 -12.62
CA ALA A 83 -5.27 6.42 -12.83
C ALA A 83 -5.45 6.81 -14.29
N HIS A 84 -4.93 6.03 -15.23
CA HIS A 84 -5.14 6.24 -16.65
C HIS A 84 -6.62 6.10 -17.04
N ARG A 85 -7.33 5.09 -16.50
CA ARG A 85 -8.78 4.92 -16.73
C ARG A 85 -9.59 6.13 -16.23
N CYS A 86 -9.20 6.76 -15.12
CA CYS A 86 -9.85 7.98 -14.63
C CYS A 86 -9.75 9.16 -15.60
N VAL A 87 -8.69 9.25 -16.40
CA VAL A 87 -8.53 10.31 -17.42
C VAL A 87 -9.59 10.19 -18.53
N GLN A 88 -10.02 8.96 -18.82
CA GLN A 88 -11.00 8.65 -19.86
C GLN A 88 -12.45 8.89 -19.42
N VAL A 89 -12.68 9.26 -18.16
CA VAL A 89 -14.02 9.44 -17.58
C VAL A 89 -14.21 10.88 -17.09
N GLU A 90 -15.40 11.42 -17.35
CA GLU A 90 -15.80 12.74 -16.87
C GLU A 90 -16.32 12.67 -15.43
N GLY A 91 -16.04 13.70 -14.63
CA GLY A 91 -16.53 13.82 -13.25
C GLY A 91 -15.42 14.06 -12.22
N PRO A 92 -15.78 13.99 -10.91
CA PRO A 92 -14.87 14.29 -9.81
C PRO A 92 -13.76 13.25 -9.64
N VAL A 93 -13.90 12.07 -10.26
CA VAL A 93 -12.96 10.95 -10.15
C VAL A 93 -11.50 11.31 -10.52
N ARG A 94 -11.30 12.30 -11.40
CA ARG A 94 -9.96 12.81 -11.74
C ARG A 94 -9.30 13.54 -10.57
N GLN A 95 -10.07 14.27 -9.78
CA GLN A 95 -9.60 14.93 -8.57
C GLN A 95 -9.36 13.91 -7.46
N GLU A 96 -10.27 12.95 -7.32
CA GLU A 96 -10.15 11.84 -6.36
C GLU A 96 -8.88 11.02 -6.59
N VAL A 97 -8.58 10.65 -7.84
CA VAL A 97 -7.36 9.89 -8.14
C VAL A 97 -6.10 10.73 -7.97
N SER A 98 -6.16 12.04 -8.23
CA SER A 98 -5.01 12.92 -7.96
C SER A 98 -4.71 13.01 -6.47
N LEU A 99 -5.75 13.14 -5.64
CA LEU A 99 -5.65 13.14 -4.19
C LEU A 99 -5.15 11.80 -3.66
N LEU A 100 -5.66 10.68 -4.20
CA LEU A 100 -5.17 9.33 -3.91
C LEU A 100 -3.66 9.23 -4.14
N LEU A 101 -3.19 9.59 -5.34
CA LEU A 101 -1.77 9.47 -5.71
C LEU A 101 -0.89 10.35 -4.83
N HIS A 102 -1.34 11.58 -4.51
CA HIS A 102 -0.63 12.47 -3.60
C HIS A 102 -0.51 11.87 -2.19
N ASN A 103 -1.62 11.36 -1.64
CA ASN A 103 -1.64 10.74 -0.31
C ASN A 103 -0.79 9.47 -0.26
N LEU A 104 -0.85 8.65 -1.31
CA LEU A 104 -0.05 7.44 -1.43
C LEU A 104 1.45 7.77 -1.43
N LEU A 105 1.88 8.72 -2.26
CA LEU A 105 3.28 9.17 -2.28
C LEU A 105 3.72 9.64 -0.90
N HIS A 106 2.95 10.51 -0.26
CA HIS A 106 3.26 11.02 1.08
C HIS A 106 3.38 9.90 2.12
N ARG A 107 2.48 8.91 2.09
CA ARG A 107 2.53 7.75 3.00
C ARG A 107 3.78 6.91 2.75
N LEU A 108 4.13 6.64 1.50
CA LEU A 108 5.33 5.88 1.15
C LEU A 108 6.62 6.61 1.55
N THR A 109 6.70 7.93 1.31
CA THR A 109 7.85 8.74 1.76
C THR A 109 7.99 8.72 3.28
N LYS A 110 6.88 8.87 4.02
CA LYS A 110 6.93 8.75 5.49
C LYS A 110 7.36 7.36 5.95
N LEU A 111 6.92 6.32 5.24
CA LEU A 111 7.30 4.94 5.53
C LEU A 111 8.80 4.72 5.35
N GLU A 112 9.35 5.20 4.23
CA GLU A 112 10.80 5.18 3.97
C GLU A 112 11.59 5.92 5.04
N GLN A 113 11.14 7.12 5.44
CA GLN A 113 11.79 7.88 6.51
C GLN A 113 11.77 7.14 7.85
N TYR A 114 10.65 6.50 8.19
CA TYR A 114 10.51 5.74 9.42
C TYR A 114 11.43 4.50 9.41
N GLU A 115 11.49 3.76 8.31
CA GLU A 115 12.39 2.63 8.16
C GLU A 115 13.86 3.05 8.25
N ALA A 116 14.25 4.13 7.57
CA ALA A 116 15.62 4.66 7.63
C ALA A 116 16.01 5.04 9.06
N PHE A 117 15.09 5.66 9.80
CA PHE A 117 15.27 5.98 11.22
C PHE A 117 15.39 4.72 12.10
N LEU A 118 14.54 3.70 11.88
CA LEU A 118 14.67 2.43 12.59
C LEU A 118 16.02 1.74 12.30
N HIS A 119 16.48 1.79 11.05
CA HIS A 119 17.77 1.26 10.64
C HIS A 119 18.95 1.99 11.31
N SER A 120 18.88 3.31 11.48
CA SER A 120 19.94 4.06 12.18
C SER A 120 20.02 3.65 13.66
N ILE A 121 18.89 3.57 14.36
CA ILE A 121 18.84 3.11 15.76
C ILE A 121 19.42 1.71 15.91
N HIS A 122 19.01 0.76 15.06
CA HIS A 122 19.51 -0.61 15.13
C HIS A 122 21.03 -0.68 14.90
N THR A 123 21.54 0.14 13.97
CA THR A 123 22.98 0.22 13.68
C THR A 123 23.74 0.80 14.86
N GLU A 124 23.26 1.91 15.44
CA GLU A 124 23.86 2.55 16.63
C GLU A 124 23.87 1.64 17.85
N ALA A 125 22.79 0.87 18.09
CA ALA A 125 22.74 -0.10 19.17
C ALA A 125 23.73 -1.27 18.98
N THR A 126 23.96 -1.68 17.72
CA THR A 126 24.90 -2.74 17.37
C THR A 126 26.35 -2.25 17.48
N THR A 127 26.66 -1.04 17.00
CA THR A 127 28.01 -0.46 17.10
C THR A 127 28.38 -0.12 18.54
N GLY A 128 27.45 0.43 19.33
CA GLY A 128 27.68 0.69 20.76
C GLY A 128 27.97 -0.57 21.57
N SER A 129 27.34 -1.71 21.21
CA SER A 129 27.61 -3.01 21.84
C SER A 129 28.98 -3.57 21.43
N ILE A 130 29.41 -3.37 20.18
CA ILE A 130 30.74 -3.79 19.69
C ILE A 130 31.86 -2.93 20.31
N GLU A 131 31.66 -1.61 20.43
CA GLU A 131 32.60 -0.71 21.09
C GLU A 131 32.76 -1.02 22.58
N ALA A 132 31.65 -1.33 23.27
CA ALA A 132 31.68 -1.77 24.67
C ALA A 132 32.45 -3.10 24.84
N LEU A 133 32.25 -4.08 23.94
CA LEU A 133 33.00 -5.34 23.96
C LEU A 133 34.50 -5.13 23.64
N SER A 134 34.83 -4.24 22.70
CA SER A 134 36.21 -3.90 22.34
C SER A 134 36.96 -3.23 23.49
N GLN A 135 36.33 -2.31 24.23
CA GLN A 135 36.90 -1.68 25.42
C GLN A 135 37.14 -2.69 26.54
N VAL A 136 36.23 -3.64 26.76
CA VAL A 136 36.40 -4.70 27.78
C VAL A 136 37.57 -5.65 27.42
N CYS A 137 37.78 -5.97 26.14
CA CYS A 137 38.90 -6.79 25.69
C CYS A 137 40.26 -6.05 25.82
N HIS A 138 40.31 -4.74 25.56
CA HIS A 138 41.53 -3.95 25.75
C HIS A 138 41.89 -3.76 27.23
N ALA A 139 40.91 -3.64 28.12
CA ALA A 139 41.16 -3.49 29.56
C ALA A 139 41.80 -4.74 30.21
N LYS A 140 41.58 -5.93 29.64
CA LYS A 140 42.17 -7.19 30.14
C LYS A 140 43.62 -7.42 29.70
N ASN A 141 44.11 -6.72 28.68
CA ASN A 141 45.49 -6.84 28.19
C ASN A 141 46.49 -5.89 28.89
N ILE A 142 46.06 -5.14 29.92
CA ILE A 142 46.90 -4.23 30.69
C ILE A 142 47.34 -4.84 32.04
N PHE A 143 46.80 -6.02 32.42
CA PHE A 143 47.04 -6.66 33.72
C PHE A 143 47.76 -8.03 33.64
N ILE A 144 48.62 -8.23 32.64
CA ILE A 144 49.59 -9.33 32.58
C ILE A 144 50.94 -8.74 32.18
#